data_AF-A0A955NTQ3-F1
#
_entry.id   AF-A0A955NTQ3-F1
#
_cell.length_a   1.000
_cell.length_b   1.000
_cell.length_c   1.000
_cell.angle_alpha   90.00
_cell.angle_beta   90.00
_cell.angle_gamma   90.00
#
_symmetry.space_group_name_H-M   'P 1'
#
loop_
_entity.id
_entity.type
_entity.pdbx_description
1 polymer ?
#
loop_
_entity_poly.entity_id
_entity_poly.type
_entity_poly.pdbx_seq_one_letter_code
_entity_poly.pdbx_strand_id
1 'polypeptide(L)' 'YAIAAAVLGGCSLRGGEGTVIGVILGATLIQILWNAVTLLGIESYLEYAVIGGVILISAIADEVLRTRFRRVG' A
#
# COMPACT_ATOMS: atom_id res chain seq x y z
N TYR A 1 5.94 -3.25 8.36
CA TYR A 1 5.17 -2.74 7.21
C TYR A 1 5.51 -1.28 6.82
N ALA A 2 6.74 -0.80 7.05
CA ALA A 2 7.06 0.62 6.82
C ALA A 2 7.05 1.01 5.33
N ILE A 3 7.70 0.23 4.46
CA ILE A 3 7.74 0.47 3.01
C ILE A 3 6.33 0.32 2.40
N ALA A 4 5.59 -0.71 2.82
CA ALA A 4 4.21 -0.96 2.41
C ALA A 4 3.27 0.20 2.74
N ALA A 5 3.31 0.67 3.99
CA ALA A 5 2.54 1.83 4.44
C ALA A 5 2.92 3.10 3.67
N ALA A 6 4.20 3.29 3.36
CA ALA A 6 4.65 4.43 2.59
C ALA A 6 4.09 4.41 1.17
N VAL A 7 4.15 3.27 0.48
CA VAL A 7 3.63 3.12 -0.89
C VAL A 7 2.10 3.21 -0.93
N LEU A 8 1.39 2.58 0.01
CA LEU A 8 -0.06 2.75 0.17
C LEU A 8 -0.44 4.21 0.46
N GLY A 9 0.43 4.92 1.18
CA GLY A 9 0.31 6.35 1.45
C GLY A 9 0.67 7.27 0.28
N GLY A 10 1.00 6.73 -0.89
CA GLY A 10 1.37 7.50 -2.08
C GLY A 10 2.82 7.98 -2.09
N CYS A 11 3.71 7.35 -1.31
CA CYS A 11 5.14 7.59 -1.40
C CYS A 11 5.74 6.73 -2.52
N SER A 12 6.46 7.37 -3.44
CA SER A 12 7.07 6.68 -4.57
C SER A 12 8.27 5.84 -4.13
N LEU A 13 8.38 4.61 -4.65
CA LEU A 13 9.52 3.72 -4.46
C LEU A 13 10.83 4.25 -5.06
N ARG A 14 10.74 5.16 -6.03
CA ARG A 14 11.91 5.76 -6.71
C ARG A 14 12.44 6.99 -5.98
N GLY A 15 11.75 7.43 -4.92
CA GLY A 15 12.08 8.62 -4.15
C GLY A 15 11.71 9.92 -4.87
N GLY A 16 11.55 11.00 -4.10
CA GLY A 16 11.24 12.35 -4.60
C GLY A 16 9.77 12.73 -4.62
N GLU A 17 8.84 11.79 -4.41
CA GLU A 17 7.39 12.02 -4.40
C GLU A 17 6.76 11.31 -3.19
N GLY A 18 5.93 12.03 -2.43
CA GLY A 18 5.21 11.51 -1.25
C GLY A 18 4.98 12.57 -0.18
N THR A 19 3.95 12.37 0.67
CA THR A 19 3.65 13.28 1.79
C THR A 19 3.62 12.52 3.12
N VAL A 20 4.07 13.16 4.20
CA VAL A 20 4.04 12.58 5.55
C VAL A 20 2.61 12.18 5.95
N ILE A 21 1.62 13.02 5.62
CA ILE A 21 0.20 12.75 5.89
C ILE A 21 -0.26 11.49 5.15
N GLY A 22 0.10 11.35 3.87
CA GLY A 22 -0.18 10.14 3.09
C GLY A 22 0.41 8.89 3.73
N VAL A 23 1.67 8.93 4.18
CA VAL A 23 2.33 7.80 4.85
C VAL A 23 1.63 7.42 6.16
N ILE A 24 1.21 8.39 6.96
CA ILE A 24 0.45 8.13 8.20
C ILE A 24 -0.87 7.42 7.87
N LEU A 25 -1.60 7.91 6.86
CA LEU A 25 -2.84 7.28 6.40
C LEU A 25 -2.59 5.85 5.89
N GLY A 26 -1.55 5.64 5.08
CA GLY A 26 -1.16 4.31 4.60
C GLY A 26 -0.77 3.35 5.73
N ALA A 27 -0.10 3.85 6.77
CA ALA A 27 0.23 3.07 7.97
C ALA A 27 -1.02 2.67 8.76
N THR A 28 -1.96 3.60 8.95
CA THR A 28 -3.23 3.29 9.61
C THR A 28 -4.06 2.29 8.81
N LEU A 29 -4.04 2.37 7.47
CA LEU A 29 -4.73 1.43 6.58
C LEU A 29 -4.19 0.01 6.73
N ILE A 30 -2.86 -0.17 6.72
CA ILE A 30 -2.25 -1.49 6.95
C ILE A 30 -2.70 -2.07 8.28
N GLN A 31 -2.75 -1.26 9.34
CA GLN A 31 -3.16 -1.70 10.67
C GLN A 31 -4.62 -2.14 10.71
N ILE A 32 -5.51 -1.40 10.02
CA ILE A 32 -6.92 -1.76 9.89
C ILE A 32 -7.07 -3.06 9.10
N LEU A 33 -6.31 -3.21 8.02
CA LEU A 33 -6.37 -4.38 7.15
C LEU A 33 -5.92 -5.65 7.89
N TRP A 34 -4.86 -5.54 8.69
CA TRP A 34 -4.42 -6.62 9.57
C TRP A 34 -5.52 -7.03 10.56
N ASN A 35 -6.09 -6.06 11.28
CA ASN A 35 -7.19 -6.33 12.21
C ASN A 35 -8.42 -6.94 11.51
N ALA A 36 -8.77 -6.47 10.31
CA ALA A 36 -9.89 -7.00 9.54
C ALA A 36 -9.65 -8.47 9.15
N VAL A 37 -8.45 -8.81 8.69
CA VAL A 37 -8.08 -10.18 8.32
C VAL A 37 -8.12 -11.10 9.55
N THR A 38 -7.62 -10.64 10.69
CA THR A 38 -7.69 -11.37 11.96
C THR A 38 -9.14 -11.57 12.42
N LEU A 39 -9.99 -10.55 12.34
CA LEU A 39 -11.41 -10.63 12.74
C LEU A 39 -12.23 -11.53 11.82
N LEU A 40 -11.89 -11.59 10.53
CA LEU A 40 -12.52 -12.49 9.56
C LEU A 40 -12.13 -13.96 9.76
N GLY A 41 -11.23 -14.26 10.70
CA GLY A 41 -10.79 -15.62 11.01
C GLY A 41 -10.04 -16.28 9.86
N ILE A 42 -9.40 -15.48 9.00
CA ILE A 42 -8.56 -15.96 7.91
C ILE A 42 -7.36 -16.68 8.52
N GLU A 43 -7.08 -17.91 8.06
CA GLU A 43 -5.92 -18.66 8.54
C GLU A 43 -4.63 -17.86 8.33
N SER A 44 -3.70 -17.90 9.30
CA SER A 44 -2.45 -17.12 9.23
C SER A 44 -1.62 -17.36 7.98
N TYR A 45 -1.77 -18.51 7.33
CA TYR A 45 -1.17 -18.78 6.02
C TYR A 45 -1.70 -17.83 4.93
N LEU A 46 -3.02 -17.59 4.89
CA LEU A 46 -3.66 -16.70 3.92
C LEU A 46 -3.55 -15.24 4.32
N GLU A 47 -3.36 -14.91 5.60
CA GLU A 47 -3.14 -13.54 6.07
C GLU A 47 -1.98 -12.85 5.33
N TYR A 48 -0.83 -13.52 5.25
CA TYR A 48 0.33 -13.00 4.52
C TYR A 48 0.05 -12.85 3.02
N ALA A 49 -0.72 -13.75 2.43
CA ALA A 49 -1.11 -13.68 1.02
C ALA A 49 -2.03 -12.48 0.74
N VAL A 50 -3.00 -12.21 1.62
CA VAL A 50 -3.92 -11.07 1.51
C VAL A 50 -3.15 -9.76 1.67
N ILE A 51 -2.38 -9.62 2.75
CA ILE A 51 -1.61 -8.39 3.01
C ILE A 51 -0.58 -8.16 1.91
N GLY A 52 0.16 -9.20 1.51
CA GLY A 52 1.12 -9.13 0.41
C GLY A 52 0.48 -8.79 -0.93
N GLY A 53 -0.71 -9.34 -1.20
CA GLY A 53 -1.50 -9.02 -2.39
C GLY A 53 -1.92 -7.55 -2.45
N VAL A 54 -2.39 -6.99 -1.34
CA VAL A 54 -2.74 -5.57 -1.26
C VAL A 54 -1.53 -4.68 -1.52
N ILE A 55 -0.36 -5.02 -0.97
CA ILE A 55 0.88 -4.27 -1.18
C ILE A 55 1.31 -4.32 -2.66
N LEU A 56 1.24 -5.51 -3.28
CA LEU A 56 1.54 -5.67 -4.70
C LEU A 56 0.62 -4.84 -5.58
N ILE A 57 -0.70 -4.90 -5.34
CA ILE A 57 -1.68 -4.10 -6.08
C ILE A 57 -1.40 -2.60 -5.90
N SER A 58 -1.10 -2.16 -4.68
CA SER A 58 -0.76 -0.77 -4.40
C SER A 58 0.50 -0.31 -5.14
N ALA A 59 1.54 -1.14 -5.19
CA ALA A 59 2.77 -0.83 -5.90
C ALA A 59 2.57 -0.80 -7.43
N ILE A 60 1.76 -1.72 -7.97
CA ILE A 60 1.40 -1.70 -9.40
C ILE A 60 0.56 -0.47 -9.72
N ALA A 61 -0.39 -0.11 -8.86
CA ALA A 61 -1.21 1.07 -9.03
C ALA A 61 -0.37 2.35 -9.03
N ASP A 62 0.65 2.46 -8.17
CA ASP A 62 1.63 3.56 -8.16
C ASP A 62 2.33 3.69 -9.53
N GLU A 63 2.87 2.59 -10.06
CA GLU A 63 3.54 2.57 -11.36
C GLU A 63 2.58 2.93 -12.52
N VAL A 64 1.34 2.41 -12.49
CA VAL A 64 0.33 2.64 -13.53
C VAL A 64 -0.18 4.08 -13.51
N LEU A 65 -0.56 4.62 -12.34
CA LEU A 65 -1.00 6.01 -12.22
C LEU A 65 0.11 6.95 -12.71
N ARG A 66 1.36 6.68 -12.33
CA ARG A 66 2.50 7.50 -12.73
C ARG A 66 2.75 7.46 -14.23
N THR A 67 2.63 6.28 -14.85
CA THR A 67 2.72 6.13 -16.32
C THR A 67 1.63 6.91 -17.05
N ARG A 68 0.45 7.06 -16.46
CA ARG A 68 -0.64 7.88 -17.01
C ARG A 68 -0.36 9.37 -16.89
N PHE A 69 0.13 9.83 -15.73
CA PHE A 69 0.47 11.25 -15.52
C PHE A 69 1.59 11.73 -16.44
N ARG A 70 2.56 10.86 -16.77
CA ARG A 70 3.70 11.19 -17.65
C ARG A 70 3.36 11.30 -19.14
N ARG A 71 2.15 10.94 -19.57
CA ARG A 71 1.70 11.08 -20.97
C ARG A 71 0.85 12.34 -21.22
N VAL A 72 0.53 13.10 -20.18
CA VAL A 72 -0.38 14.25 -20.25
C VAL A 72 0.36 15.60 -20.08
N GLY A 73 1.66 15.58 -19.76
CA GLY A 73 2.55 16.75 -19.80
C GLY A 73 3.61 16.58 -20.86
#